data_AF-A0A382L7S1-F1
#
_entry.id   AF-A0A382L7S1-F1
#
_cell.length_a   1.000
_cell.length_b   1.000
_cell.length_c   1.000
_cell.angle_alpha   90.00
_cell.angle_beta   90.00
_cell.angle_gamma   90.00
#
_symmetry.space_group_name_H-M   'P 1'
#
loop_
_entity.id
_entity.type
_entity.pdbx_description
1 polymer ?
#
loop_
_entity_poly.entity_id
_entity_poly.type
_entity_poly.pdbx_seq_one_letter_code
_entity_poly.pdbx_strand_id
1 'polypeptide(L)'
;VWVHPNPQHGYVMGVDTAEGLGHGDYSCVHVLDLNTGELVAAWHGHIPPDALADEVLSLGLWYRDALCCVESNNHGLTTITMLRQLGYPNLFRRRSLNQATSKVSQEFGWKTTRTTKPLMIDDLSMALRNNELTIYDRHTIAELRTFVRNDRGSMSGSPYDDRVIALSLANQMRKYAY
;
A
#
# COMPACT_ATOMS: atom_id res chain seq x y z
N VAL A 1 -9.03 11.03 7.33
CA VAL A 1 -10.27 10.51 6.72
C VAL A 1 -10.95 11.65 5.99
N TRP A 2 -11.28 11.46 4.72
CA TRP A 2 -12.01 12.43 3.89
C TRP A 2 -13.43 11.98 3.59
N VAL A 3 -13.64 10.68 3.38
CA VAL A 3 -14.95 10.09 3.07
C VAL A 3 -15.20 8.88 3.95
N HIS A 4 -16.39 8.80 4.55
CA HIS A 4 -16.81 7.65 5.35
C HIS A 4 -17.18 6.45 4.47
N PRO A 5 -17.02 5.21 4.95
CA PRO A 5 -17.28 4.01 4.16
C PRO A 5 -18.74 3.94 3.71
N ASN A 6 -18.93 3.63 2.42
CA ASN A 6 -20.24 3.39 1.82
C ASN A 6 -20.54 1.87 1.84
N PRO A 7 -21.69 1.44 2.40
CA PRO A 7 -22.10 0.03 2.44
C PRO A 7 -22.21 -0.67 1.07
N GLN A 8 -22.21 0.06 -0.04
CA GLN A 8 -22.29 -0.49 -1.40
C GLN A 8 -20.93 -0.55 -2.11
N HIS A 9 -19.86 0.01 -1.52
CA HIS A 9 -18.57 0.14 -2.19
C HIS A 9 -17.52 -0.83 -1.65
N GLY A 10 -16.61 -1.27 -2.52
CA GLY A 10 -15.43 -2.03 -2.12
C GLY A 10 -14.23 -1.12 -1.84
N TYR A 11 -13.31 -1.59 -1.00
CA TYR A 11 -12.13 -0.80 -0.62
C TYR A 11 -10.86 -1.64 -0.71
N VAL A 12 -9.75 -0.95 -1.00
CA VAL A 12 -8.40 -1.54 -0.97
C VAL A 12 -7.45 -0.66 -0.18
N MET A 13 -6.45 -1.28 0.42
CA MET A 13 -5.42 -0.57 1.18
C MET A 13 -4.02 -0.93 0.70
N GLY A 14 -3.16 0.08 0.66
CA GLY A 14 -1.72 -0.07 0.51
C GLY A 14 -1.04 0.44 1.78
N VAL A 15 -0.11 -0.36 2.30
CA VAL A 15 0.63 -0.07 3.54
C VAL A 15 2.11 -0.10 3.23
N ASP A 16 2.76 1.05 3.42
CA ASP A 16 4.21 1.16 3.45
C ASP A 16 4.68 1.25 4.91
N THR A 17 5.61 0.38 5.29
CA THR A 17 6.03 0.21 6.69
C THR A 17 7.48 0.62 6.85
N ALA A 18 7.71 1.63 7.68
CA ALA A 18 9.04 2.03 8.12
C ALA A 18 9.43 1.34 9.44
N GLU A 19 10.69 1.51 9.86
CA GLU A 19 11.23 0.94 11.10
C GLU A 19 10.58 1.48 12.38
N GLY A 20 9.99 2.68 12.34
CA GLY A 20 9.28 3.27 13.48
C GLY A 20 10.17 3.84 14.59
N LEU A 21 11.47 4.05 14.32
CA LEU A 21 12.35 4.79 15.24
C LEU A 21 11.93 6.26 15.31
N GLY A 22 12.10 6.93 16.46
CA GLY A 22 11.71 8.35 16.62
C GLY A 22 12.47 9.34 15.74
N HIS A 23 13.47 8.90 14.97
CA HIS A 23 14.19 9.64 13.92
C HIS A 23 14.17 8.87 12.58
N GLY A 24 13.38 7.79 12.49
CA GLY A 24 13.28 6.93 11.33
C GLY A 24 12.26 7.43 10.31
N ASP A 25 12.02 6.63 9.29
CA ASP A 25 11.08 6.93 8.21
C ASP A 25 9.62 6.78 8.69
N TYR A 26 8.68 7.37 7.94
CA TYR A 26 7.27 7.34 8.30
C TYR A 26 6.59 6.08 7.74
N SER A 27 5.68 5.51 8.51
CA SER A 27 4.76 4.51 7.96
C SER A 27 3.56 5.22 7.33
N CYS A 28 3.02 4.65 6.26
CA CYS A 28 1.87 5.21 5.56
C CYS A 28 0.85 4.12 5.19
N VAL A 29 -0.43 4.43 5.40
CA VAL A 29 -1.57 3.61 4.95
C VAL A 29 -2.44 4.48 4.06
N HIS A 30 -2.80 3.97 2.89
CA HIS A 30 -3.76 4.61 1.99
C HIS A 30 -4.95 3.70 1.74
N VAL A 31 -6.16 4.26 1.80
CA VAL A 31 -7.42 3.57 1.50
C VAL A 31 -8.02 4.15 0.24
N LEU A 32 -8.19 3.31 -0.78
CA LEU A 32 -8.88 3.67 -2.03
C LEU A 32 -10.27 3.04 -2.07
N ASP A 33 -11.24 3.82 -2.50
CA ASP A 33 -12.56 3.34 -2.89
C ASP A 33 -12.49 2.75 -4.31
N LEU A 34 -12.88 1.49 -4.46
CA LEU A 34 -12.83 0.79 -5.75
C LEU A 34 -13.87 1.30 -6.74
N ASN A 35 -14.98 1.83 -6.25
CA ASN A 35 -16.10 2.27 -7.07
C ASN A 35 -15.85 3.67 -7.63
N THR A 36 -15.25 4.56 -6.84
CA THR A 36 -15.01 5.97 -7.25
C THR A 36 -13.56 6.24 -7.65
N GLY A 37 -12.60 5.41 -7.24
CA GLY A 37 -11.17 5.68 -7.40
C GLY A 37 -10.64 6.75 -6.43
N GLU A 38 -11.44 7.18 -5.45
CA GLU A 38 -11.05 8.21 -4.50
C GLU A 38 -10.13 7.67 -3.40
N LEU A 39 -9.12 8.46 -3.03
CA LEU A 39 -8.39 8.29 -1.78
C LEU A 39 -9.25 8.80 -0.61
N VAL A 40 -9.92 7.86 0.06
CA VAL A 40 -10.93 8.16 1.09
C VAL A 40 -10.37 8.31 2.50
N ALA A 41 -9.23 7.69 2.77
CA ALA A 41 -8.49 7.85 4.02
C ALA A 41 -6.99 7.62 3.85
N ALA A 42 -6.22 8.24 4.74
CA ALA A 42 -4.81 8.01 4.89
C ALA A 42 -4.47 8.01 6.38
N TRP A 43 -3.50 7.19 6.75
CA TRP A 43 -2.78 7.27 8.00
C TRP A 43 -1.30 7.50 7.67
N HIS A 44 -0.64 8.39 8.41
CA HIS A 44 0.78 8.65 8.20
C HIS A 44 1.42 9.13 9.51
N GLY A 45 2.45 8.43 9.97
CA GLY A 45 3.08 8.73 11.25
C GLY A 45 4.23 7.82 11.62
N HIS A 46 4.86 8.14 12.74
CA HIS A 46 5.87 7.31 13.38
C HIS A 46 5.17 6.31 14.29
N ILE A 47 5.29 5.03 13.97
CA ILE A 47 4.73 3.95 14.76
C ILE A 47 5.59 2.70 14.57
N PRO A 48 5.81 1.91 15.64
CA PRO A 48 6.39 0.58 15.51
C PRO A 48 5.55 -0.33 14.59
N PRO A 49 6.17 -1.24 13.81
CA PRO A 49 5.47 -2.11 12.86
C PRO A 49 4.38 -3.01 13.45
N ASP A 50 4.53 -3.43 14.71
CA ASP A 50 3.53 -4.21 15.44
C ASP A 50 2.30 -3.37 15.77
N ALA A 51 2.47 -2.16 16.30
CA ALA A 51 1.37 -1.23 16.57
C ALA A 51 0.73 -0.68 15.28
N LEU A 52 1.49 -0.59 14.17
CA LEU A 52 0.91 -0.30 12.85
C LEU A 52 -0.14 -1.33 12.44
N ALA A 53 0.03 -2.60 12.82
CA ALA A 53 -0.92 -3.65 12.48
C ALA A 53 -2.30 -3.41 13.11
N ASP A 54 -2.36 -2.85 14.33
CA ASP A 54 -3.63 -2.51 14.99
C ASP A 54 -4.35 -1.36 14.26
N GLU A 55 -3.60 -0.34 13.81
CA GLU A 55 -4.14 0.76 13.01
C GLU A 55 -4.66 0.27 11.66
N VAL A 56 -3.89 -0.57 10.97
CA VAL A 56 -4.28 -1.17 9.69
C VAL A 56 -5.50 -2.08 9.85
N LEU A 57 -5.57 -2.88 10.92
CA LEU A 57 -6.75 -3.69 11.23
C LEU A 57 -7.98 -2.82 11.43
N SER A 58 -7.88 -1.82 12.30
CA SER A 58 -8.99 -0.93 12.63
C SER A 58 -9.51 -0.21 11.38
N LEU A 59 -8.60 0.33 10.56
CA LEU A 59 -8.96 1.01 9.33
C LEU A 59 -9.56 0.06 8.29
N GLY A 60 -8.99 -1.13 8.12
CA GLY A 60 -9.46 -2.12 7.17
C GLY A 60 -10.84 -2.67 7.49
N LEU A 61 -11.11 -2.96 8.76
CA LEU A 61 -12.44 -3.37 9.23
C LEU A 61 -13.45 -2.23 9.06
N TRP A 62 -13.06 -0.99 9.34
CA TRP A 62 -13.94 0.17 9.16
C TRP A 62 -14.33 0.35 7.69
N TYR A 63 -13.40 0.12 6.76
CA TYR A 63 -13.62 0.13 5.32
C TYR A 63 -14.01 -1.24 4.75
N ARG A 64 -14.90 -1.96 5.44
CA ARG A 64 -15.57 -3.19 4.95
C ARG A 64 -14.62 -4.31 4.54
N ASP A 65 -13.71 -4.69 5.44
CA ASP A 65 -12.72 -5.75 5.22
C ASP A 65 -11.88 -5.50 3.95
N ALA A 66 -11.41 -4.25 3.81
CA ALA A 66 -10.67 -3.79 2.64
C ALA A 66 -9.53 -4.76 2.27
N LEU A 67 -9.32 -5.04 0.98
CA LEU A 67 -8.17 -5.85 0.56
C LEU A 67 -6.89 -5.09 0.86
N CYS A 68 -6.12 -5.59 1.83
CA CYS A 68 -4.95 -4.91 2.36
C CYS A 68 -3.66 -5.50 1.78
N CYS A 69 -2.77 -4.64 1.28
CA CYS A 69 -1.45 -5.02 0.83
C CYS A 69 -0.38 -4.25 1.56
N VAL A 70 0.45 -4.99 2.30
CA VAL A 70 1.62 -4.46 3.00
C VAL A 70 2.86 -4.70 2.16
N GLU A 71 3.74 -3.72 2.03
CA GLU A 71 5.07 -3.93 1.46
C GLU A 71 5.83 -4.94 2.32
N SER A 72 6.29 -6.06 1.75
CA SER A 72 6.91 -7.15 2.51
C SER A 72 8.43 -7.02 2.67
N ASN A 73 8.96 -5.80 2.61
CA ASN A 73 10.37 -5.52 2.81
C ASN A 73 10.66 -5.23 4.29
N ASN A 74 11.74 -5.82 4.83
CA ASN A 74 12.24 -5.60 6.19
C ASN A 74 11.11 -5.60 7.25
N HIS A 75 10.75 -4.43 7.76
CA HIS A 75 9.79 -4.21 8.84
C HIS A 75 8.35 -4.58 8.47
N GLY A 76 7.99 -4.54 7.19
CA GLY A 76 6.65 -4.95 6.76
C GLY A 76 6.33 -6.42 7.01
N LEU A 77 7.34 -7.29 7.13
CA LEU A 77 7.14 -8.69 7.55
C LEU A 77 6.60 -8.80 8.98
N THR A 78 6.98 -7.88 9.86
CA THR A 78 6.44 -7.79 11.23
C THR A 78 4.97 -7.39 11.18
N THR A 79 4.64 -6.31 10.47
CA THR A 79 3.25 -5.85 10.26
C THR A 79 2.37 -6.96 9.69
N ILE A 80 2.85 -7.67 8.66
CA ILE A 80 2.15 -8.83 8.06
C ILE A 80 1.93 -9.94 9.08
N THR A 81 2.96 -10.29 9.86
CA THR A 81 2.87 -11.34 10.87
C THR A 81 1.82 -10.98 11.93
N MET A 82 1.83 -9.73 12.40
CA MET A 82 0.88 -9.25 13.40
C MET A 82 -0.55 -9.20 12.87
N LEU A 83 -0.78 -8.67 11.66
CA LEU A 83 -2.09 -8.70 11.01
C LEU A 83 -2.65 -10.11 10.88
N ARG A 84 -1.79 -11.10 10.61
CA ARG A 84 -2.21 -12.51 10.55
C ARG A 84 -2.58 -13.07 11.93
N GLN A 85 -1.84 -12.71 12.98
CA GLN A 85 -2.16 -13.13 14.35
C GLN A 85 -3.47 -12.49 14.84
N LEU A 86 -3.69 -11.22 14.50
CA LEU A 86 -4.92 -10.49 14.79
C LEU A 86 -6.13 -10.97 13.96
N GLY A 87 -5.90 -11.78 12.92
CA GLY A 87 -6.96 -12.36 12.10
C GLY A 87 -7.51 -11.40 11.04
N TYR A 88 -6.69 -10.51 10.49
CA TYR A 88 -7.11 -9.62 9.40
C TYR A 88 -7.72 -10.43 8.25
N PRO A 89 -8.98 -10.14 7.84
CA PRO A 89 -9.74 -11.06 6.99
C PRO A 89 -9.26 -11.09 5.54
N ASN A 90 -8.76 -9.97 5.02
CA ASN A 90 -8.53 -9.79 3.58
C ASN A 90 -7.11 -9.31 3.25
N LEU A 91 -6.10 -10.05 3.71
CA LEU A 91 -4.69 -9.73 3.46
C LEU A 91 -4.25 -10.27 2.10
N PHE A 92 -3.65 -9.41 1.28
CA PHE A 92 -3.14 -9.77 -0.04
C PHE A 92 -2.07 -10.86 0.05
N ARG A 93 -2.18 -11.83 -0.86
CA ARG A 93 -1.25 -12.96 -0.99
C ARG A 93 -0.95 -13.21 -2.46
N ARG A 94 0.33 -13.22 -2.80
CA ARG A 94 0.80 -13.58 -4.14
C ARG A 94 1.03 -15.08 -4.22
N ARG A 95 0.41 -15.73 -5.21
CA ARG A 95 0.72 -17.12 -5.54
C ARG A 95 1.98 -17.16 -6.40
N SER A 96 2.95 -17.97 -6.01
CA SER A 96 4.13 -18.26 -6.81
C SER A 96 4.18 -19.77 -7.10
N LEU A 97 4.38 -20.12 -8.37
CA LEU A 97 4.62 -21.50 -8.77
C LEU A 97 6.13 -21.69 -8.89
N ASN A 98 6.69 -22.55 -8.06
CA ASN A 98 8.06 -22.97 -8.25
C ASN A 98 8.10 -24.00 -9.39
N GLN A 99 8.55 -23.57 -10.58
CA GLN A 99 8.57 -24.41 -11.78
C GLN A 99 9.41 -25.68 -11.63
N ALA A 100 10.45 -25.66 -10.77
CA ALA A 100 11.33 -26.82 -10.58
C ALA A 100 10.72 -27.90 -9.68
N THR A 101 9.79 -27.53 -8.79
CA THR A 101 9.21 -28.45 -7.80
C THR A 101 7.70 -28.61 -7.93
N SER A 102 7.08 -27.86 -8.84
CA SER A 102 5.62 -27.69 -9.00
C SER A 102 4.91 -27.30 -7.70
N LYS A 103 5.63 -26.82 -6.69
CA LYS A 103 5.05 -26.37 -5.42
C LYS A 103 4.50 -24.97 -5.59
N VAL A 104 3.25 -24.79 -5.15
CA VAL A 104 2.61 -23.48 -5.03
C VAL A 104 2.93 -22.93 -3.65
N SER A 105 3.62 -21.78 -3.59
CA SER A 105 3.75 -20.99 -2.36
C SER A 105 2.79 -19.80 -2.37
N GLN A 106 2.32 -19.41 -1.19
CA GLN A 106 1.60 -18.17 -0.98
C GLN A 106 2.48 -17.26 -0.13
N GLU A 107 2.85 -16.11 -0.68
CA GLU A 107 3.60 -15.07 0.02
C GLU A 107 2.66 -13.92 0.33
N PHE A 108 2.60 -13.50 1.59
CA PHE A 108 1.78 -12.37 2.01
C PHE A 108 2.48 -11.04 1.68
N GLY A 109 1.68 -10.05 1.31
CA GLY A 109 2.17 -8.72 0.96
C GLY A 109 2.80 -8.62 -0.43
N TRP A 110 3.39 -7.46 -0.70
CA TRP A 110 4.02 -7.15 -1.98
C TRP A 110 5.52 -6.93 -1.81
N LYS A 111 6.31 -7.72 -2.53
CA LYS A 111 7.76 -7.56 -2.53
C LYS A 111 8.17 -6.52 -3.56
N THR A 112 8.61 -5.36 -3.09
CA THR A 112 9.17 -4.31 -3.94
C THR A 112 10.63 -4.60 -4.24
N THR A 113 10.93 -4.77 -5.52
CA THR A 113 12.27 -5.06 -6.05
C THR A 113 12.61 -4.05 -7.14
N ARG A 114 13.86 -4.10 -7.62
CA ARG A 114 14.26 -3.34 -8.81
C ARG A 114 13.42 -3.60 -10.06
N THR A 115 12.72 -4.75 -10.12
CA THR A 115 11.84 -5.10 -11.25
C THR A 115 10.39 -4.74 -10.98
N THR A 116 9.89 -4.87 -9.74
CA THR A 116 8.47 -4.57 -9.43
C THR A 116 8.21 -3.10 -9.12
N LYS A 117 9.18 -2.36 -8.57
CA LYS A 117 9.00 -0.91 -8.28
C LYS A 117 8.66 -0.11 -9.55
N PRO A 118 9.40 -0.23 -10.68
CA PRO A 118 9.07 0.52 -11.89
C PRO A 118 7.67 0.22 -12.43
N LEU A 119 7.28 -1.05 -12.48
CA LEU A 119 5.97 -1.47 -12.98
C LEU A 119 4.84 -0.89 -12.12
N MET A 120 4.99 -0.95 -10.80
CA MET A 120 4.01 -0.43 -9.85
C MET A 120 3.85 1.10 -9.97
N ILE A 121 4.95 1.82 -10.16
CA ILE A 121 4.94 3.28 -10.38
C ILE A 121 4.38 3.64 -11.76
N ASP A 122 4.72 2.91 -12.81
CA ASP A 122 4.20 3.13 -14.17
C ASP A 122 2.67 2.96 -14.20
N ASP A 123 2.16 1.92 -13.52
CA ASP A 123 0.73 1.70 -13.33
C ASP A 123 0.05 2.83 -12.56
N LEU A 124 0.66 3.32 -11.47
CA LEU A 124 0.15 4.48 -10.73
C LEU A 124 0.12 5.73 -11.62
N SER A 125 1.20 5.97 -12.36
CA SER A 125 1.33 7.10 -13.28
C SER A 125 0.28 7.05 -14.39
N MET A 126 -0.03 5.86 -14.90
CA MET A 126 -1.10 5.64 -15.88
C MET A 126 -2.48 5.95 -15.28
N ALA A 127 -2.78 5.43 -14.09
CA ALA A 127 -4.06 5.66 -13.42
C ALA A 127 -4.29 7.16 -13.14
N LEU A 128 -3.26 7.88 -12.72
CA LEU A 128 -3.30 9.33 -12.53
C LEU A 128 -3.55 10.09 -13.85
N ARG A 129 -2.84 9.75 -14.93
CA ARG A 129 -3.03 10.39 -16.25
C ARG A 129 -4.42 10.14 -16.83
N ASN A 130 -5.00 8.98 -16.55
CA ASN A 130 -6.33 8.60 -17.03
C ASN A 130 -7.48 9.14 -16.16
N ASN A 131 -7.17 9.91 -15.10
CA ASN A 131 -8.15 10.37 -14.10
C ASN A 131 -8.91 9.20 -13.43
N GLU A 132 -8.27 8.05 -13.28
CA GLU A 132 -8.84 6.90 -12.57
C GLU A 132 -8.75 7.03 -11.05
N LEU A 133 -7.91 7.94 -10.56
CA LEU A 133 -7.69 8.19 -9.15
C LEU A 133 -7.95 9.65 -8.81
N THR A 134 -8.66 9.88 -7.70
CA THR A 134 -8.88 11.22 -7.15
C THR A 134 -8.22 11.33 -5.79
N ILE A 135 -7.30 12.27 -5.64
CA ILE A 135 -6.47 12.43 -4.43
C ILE A 135 -6.72 13.81 -3.85
N TYR A 136 -7.19 13.87 -2.61
CA TYR A 136 -7.42 15.12 -1.88
C TYR A 136 -6.28 15.47 -0.92
N ASP A 137 -5.39 14.53 -0.60
CA ASP A 137 -4.31 14.77 0.34
C ASP A 137 -3.20 15.62 -0.29
N ARG A 138 -3.05 16.85 0.21
CA ARG A 138 -2.00 17.78 -0.24
C ARG A 138 -0.59 17.22 -0.03
N HIS A 139 -0.39 16.38 0.98
CA HIS A 139 0.94 15.83 1.30
C HIS A 139 1.31 14.71 0.31
N THR A 140 0.38 13.79 0.00
CA THR A 140 0.55 12.81 -1.09
C THR A 140 0.78 13.51 -2.44
N ILE A 141 0.04 14.57 -2.75
CA ILE A 141 0.26 15.33 -4.01
C ILE A 141 1.65 15.97 -4.03
N ALA A 142 2.13 16.50 -2.91
CA ALA A 142 3.46 17.09 -2.82
C ALA A 142 4.55 16.05 -3.08
N GLU A 143 4.47 14.87 -2.45
CA GLU A 143 5.44 13.79 -2.70
C GLU A 143 5.40 13.31 -4.16
N LEU A 144 4.20 13.11 -4.72
CA LEU A 144 4.03 12.72 -6.14
C LEU A 144 4.72 13.70 -7.10
N ARG A 145 4.69 15.01 -6.82
CA ARG A 145 5.35 16.03 -7.64
C ARG A 145 6.88 15.97 -7.59
N THR A 146 7.43 15.47 -6.49
CA THR A 146 8.88 15.35 -6.26
C THR A 146 9.43 13.98 -6.65
N PHE A 147 8.55 13.01 -6.94
CA PHE A 147 8.95 11.64 -7.24
C PHE A 147 9.52 11.55 -8.66
N VAL A 148 10.82 11.29 -8.75
CA VAL A 148 11.57 11.32 -10.01
C VAL A 148 12.28 10.01 -10.29
N ARG A 149 12.46 9.71 -11.57
CA ARG A 149 13.32 8.63 -12.06
C ARG A 149 14.67 9.23 -12.46
N ASN A 150 15.76 8.77 -11.87
CA ASN A 150 17.10 9.22 -12.24
C ASN A 150 17.64 8.50 -13.49
N ASP A 151 18.77 8.96 -14.02
CA ASP A 151 19.40 8.43 -15.24
C ASP A 151 19.78 6.94 -15.14
N ARG A 152 19.97 6.43 -13.91
CA ARG A 152 20.26 5.01 -13.65
C ARG A 152 18.98 4.17 -13.51
N GLY A 153 17.82 4.76 -13.73
CA GLY A 153 16.51 4.13 -13.65
C GLY A 153 15.97 3.92 -12.24
N SER A 154 16.65 4.44 -11.19
CA SER A 154 16.16 4.40 -9.81
C SER A 154 15.08 5.46 -9.60
N MET A 155 14.06 5.13 -8.82
CA MET A 155 12.93 6.01 -8.52
C MET A 155 12.87 6.33 -7.02
N SER A 156 12.75 7.61 -6.71
CA SER A 156 12.69 8.13 -5.32
C SER A 156 12.00 9.50 -5.29
N GLY A 157 11.35 9.79 -4.16
CA GLY A 157 10.84 11.11 -3.81
C GLY A 157 11.80 11.86 -2.89
N SER A 158 11.52 13.15 -2.64
CA SER A 158 12.27 13.95 -1.69
C SER A 158 11.35 14.95 -0.98
N PRO A 159 11.38 15.09 0.35
CA PRO A 159 12.25 14.36 1.29
C PRO A 159 11.80 12.92 1.58
N TYR A 160 10.57 12.55 1.22
CA TYR A 160 9.96 11.25 1.49
C TYR A 160 9.29 10.68 0.24
N ASP A 161 9.13 9.35 0.19
CA ASP A 161 8.32 8.67 -0.83
C ASP A 161 7.27 7.69 -0.28
N ASP A 162 7.14 7.58 1.04
CA ASP A 162 6.29 6.60 1.72
C ASP A 162 4.82 6.68 1.26
N ARG A 163 4.30 7.90 1.05
CA ARG A 163 2.90 8.08 0.58
C ARG A 163 2.75 7.61 -0.86
N VAL A 164 3.76 7.84 -1.70
CA VAL A 164 3.75 7.39 -3.10
C VAL A 164 3.77 5.88 -3.16
N ILE A 165 4.60 5.24 -2.34
CA ILE A 165 4.67 3.77 -2.26
C ILE A 165 3.35 3.19 -1.76
N ALA A 166 2.83 3.68 -0.62
CA ALA A 166 1.54 3.23 -0.09
C ALA A 166 0.40 3.40 -1.11
N LEU A 167 0.35 4.54 -1.81
CA LEU A 167 -0.66 4.78 -2.86
C LEU A 167 -0.50 3.82 -4.03
N SER A 168 0.74 3.56 -4.46
CA SER A 168 1.02 2.68 -5.58
C SER A 168 0.65 1.22 -5.27
N LEU A 169 0.85 0.77 -4.03
CA LEU A 169 0.40 -0.53 -3.54
C LEU A 169 -1.14 -0.63 -3.54
N ALA A 170 -1.83 0.40 -3.04
CA ALA A 170 -3.28 0.45 -3.08
C ALA A 170 -3.81 0.39 -4.51
N ASN A 171 -3.17 1.12 -5.45
CA ASN A 171 -3.54 1.09 -6.86
C ASN A 171 -3.33 -0.31 -7.49
N GLN A 172 -2.28 -1.04 -7.10
CA GLN A 172 -2.11 -2.44 -7.55
C GLN A 172 -3.27 -3.32 -7.07
N MET A 173 -3.76 -3.12 -5.84
CA MET A 173 -4.83 -3.94 -5.28
C MET A 173 -6.16 -3.81 -6.00
N ARG A 174 -6.38 -2.71 -6.73
CA ARG A 174 -7.54 -2.56 -7.63
C ARG A 174 -7.64 -3.68 -8.66
N LYS A 175 -6.52 -4.30 -9.05
CA LYS A 175 -6.44 -5.42 -10.00
C LYS A 175 -6.75 -6.79 -9.40
N TYR A 176 -6.89 -6.86 -8.07
CA TYR A 176 -7.06 -8.12 -7.32
C TYR A 176 -8.33 -8.17 -6.49
N ALA A 177 -9.01 -7.03 -6.32
CA ALA A 177 -10.29 -6.97 -5.63
C ALA A 177 -11.42 -7.37 -6.58
N TYR A 178 -11.85 -8.64 -6.48
CA TYR A 178 -13.02 -9.20 -7.16
C TYR A 178 -13.76 -10.16 -6.23
#